data_AF-A0A9Q0U3Z3-F1
#
_entry.id   AF-A0A9Q0U3Z3-F1
#
_cell.length_a   1.000
_cell.length_b   1.000
_cell.length_c   1.000
_cell.angle_alpha   90.00
_cell.angle_beta   90.00
_cell.angle_gamma   90.00
#
_symmetry.space_group_name_H-M   'P 1'
#
loop_
_entity.id
_entity.type
_entity.pdbx_description
1 polymer ?
#
loop_
_entity_poly.entity_id
_entity_poly.type
_entity_poly.pdbx_seq_one_letter_code
_entity_poly.pdbx_strand_id
1 'polypeptide(L)'
;MALSLFFYLPKLDEMVSCEYRDMPEPVEIPGCLPIHGGEMLDPTQDRKNDAYKWLLYHSKRYRLADGVMDLKDLAAEVLGEDGSSTKALAEVARKWKNQKCSQGCD
;
A
#
# COMPACT_ATOMS: atom_id res chain seq x y z
N MET A 1 5.28 -0.11 -2.51
CA MET A 1 5.42 1.31 -2.09
C MET A 1 5.01 2.26 -3.20
N ALA A 2 5.65 2.24 -4.39
CA ALA A 2 5.38 3.22 -5.46
C ALA A 2 3.92 3.31 -5.94
N LEU A 3 3.23 2.17 -6.12
CA LEU A 3 1.85 2.18 -6.60
C LEU A 3 0.87 2.81 -5.60
N SER A 4 1.08 2.57 -4.29
CA SER A 4 0.30 3.19 -3.22
C SER A 4 0.42 4.71 -3.26
N LEU A 5 1.64 5.23 -3.50
CA LEU A 5 1.86 6.65 -3.69
C LEU A 5 1.10 7.18 -4.91
N PHE A 6 1.17 6.54 -6.07
CA PHE A 6 0.46 7.03 -7.26
C PHE A 6 -1.06 7.08 -7.08
N PHE A 7 -1.65 6.11 -6.38
CA PHE A 7 -3.09 6.15 -6.10
C PHE A 7 -3.51 7.20 -5.07
N TYR A 8 -2.59 7.55 -4.16
CA TYR A 8 -2.82 8.54 -3.12
C TYR A 8 -2.43 9.96 -3.55
N LEU A 9 -1.52 10.10 -4.52
CA LEU A 9 -0.95 11.37 -4.95
C LEU A 9 -2.01 12.40 -5.37
N PRO A 10 -3.10 12.06 -6.09
CA PRO A 10 -4.15 13.03 -6.39
C PRO A 10 -4.83 13.59 -5.15
N LYS A 11 -5.08 12.74 -4.15
CA LYS A 11 -5.66 13.18 -2.87
C LYS A 11 -4.66 14.02 -2.08
N LEU A 12 -3.39 13.61 -2.08
CA LEU A 12 -2.32 14.35 -1.40
C LEU A 12 -2.13 15.76 -1.98
N ASP A 13 -2.18 15.90 -3.31
CA ASP A 13 -2.12 17.18 -4.02
C ASP A 13 -3.25 18.13 -3.60
N GLU A 14 -4.46 17.62 -3.37
CA GLU A 14 -5.60 18.39 -2.90
C GLU A 14 -5.49 18.81 -1.42
N MET A 15 -4.89 17.97 -0.58
CA MET A 15 -4.79 18.21 0.87
C MET A 15 -3.63 19.14 1.25
N VAL A 16 -2.57 19.16 0.46
CA VAL A 16 -1.33 19.89 0.77
C VAL A 16 -1.12 20.98 -0.26
N SER A 17 -0.81 22.21 0.16
CA SER A 17 -0.54 23.33 -0.74
C SER A 17 0.94 23.71 -0.86
N CYS A 18 1.80 23.24 0.05
CA CYS A 18 3.25 23.49 0.04
C CYS A 18 4.03 22.38 -0.71
N GLU A 19 5.32 22.57 -0.96
CA GLU A 19 6.16 21.47 -1.48
C GLU A 19 6.23 20.36 -0.43
N TYR A 20 6.17 19.10 -0.87
CA TYR A 20 6.15 17.98 0.08
C TYR A 20 7.42 17.91 0.93
N ARG A 21 8.58 18.23 0.34
CA ARG A 21 9.87 18.29 1.06
C ARG A 21 9.92 19.32 2.19
N ASP A 22 9.04 20.32 2.14
CA ASP A 22 8.95 21.38 3.14
C ASP A 22 7.93 21.04 4.24
N MET A 23 7.26 19.87 4.15
CA MET A 23 6.33 19.44 5.19
C MET A 23 7.09 19.05 6.47
N PRO A 24 6.67 19.56 7.64
CA PRO A 24 7.28 19.20 8.92
C PRO A 24 6.91 17.78 9.36
N GLU A 25 5.69 17.35 9.02
CA GLU A 25 5.18 16.02 9.34
C GLU A 25 5.38 15.08 8.14
N PRO A 26 5.69 13.80 8.38
CA PRO A 26 5.82 12.82 7.31
C PRO A 26 4.47 12.55 6.62
N VAL A 27 4.52 12.21 5.34
CA VAL A 27 3.35 11.83 4.54
C VAL A 27 2.88 10.43 4.96
N GLU A 28 1.64 10.36 5.43
CA GLU A 28 0.98 9.09 5.74
C GLU A 28 0.21 8.56 4.52
N ILE A 29 0.72 7.48 3.94
CA ILE A 29 0.05 6.74 2.86
C ILE A 29 -0.66 5.53 3.49
N PRO A 30 -1.97 5.35 3.30
CA PRO A 30 -2.70 4.22 3.88
C PRO A 30 -2.06 2.87 3.55
N GLY A 31 -1.76 2.09 4.59
CA GLY A 31 -1.13 0.77 4.46
C GLY A 31 0.38 0.80 4.17
N CYS A 32 1.04 1.96 4.33
CA CYS A 32 2.49 2.13 4.18
C CYS A 32 3.08 2.80 5.42
N LEU A 33 4.40 2.68 5.59
CA LEU A 33 5.11 3.45 6.61
C LEU A 33 5.12 4.95 6.25
N PRO A 34 5.09 5.86 7.25
CA PRO A 34 5.21 7.30 7.00
C PRO A 34 6.51 7.64 6.27
N ILE A 35 6.43 8.55 5.30
CA ILE A 35 7.56 8.93 4.43
C ILE A 35 7.78 10.44 4.53
N HIS A 36 8.99 10.87 4.86
CA HIS A 36 9.32 12.29 4.83
C HIS A 36 9.29 12.81 3.38
N GLY A 37 8.72 14.00 3.14
CA GLY A 37 8.51 14.48 1.78
C GLY A 37 9.79 14.62 0.95
N GLY A 38 10.92 14.91 1.59
CA GLY A 38 12.24 14.95 0.94
C GLY A 38 12.74 13.60 0.39
N GLU A 39 12.20 12.49 0.90
CA GLU A 39 12.54 11.13 0.47
C GLU A 39 11.55 10.58 -0.58
N MET A 40 10.58 11.40 -0.99
CA MET A 40 9.65 11.04 -2.06
C MET A 40 10.31 11.09 -3.44
N LEU A 41 9.67 10.49 -4.44
CA LEU A 41 10.16 10.43 -5.82
C LEU A 41 10.61 11.79 -6.35
N ASP A 42 11.69 11.85 -7.12
CA ASP A 42 12.24 13.08 -7.70
C ASP A 42 11.20 14.03 -8.34
N PRO A 43 10.21 13.55 -9.12
CA PRO A 43 9.21 14.44 -9.71
C PRO A 43 8.28 15.11 -8.69
N THR A 44 8.26 14.64 -7.44
CA THR A 44 7.43 15.20 -6.36
C THR A 44 8.15 16.28 -5.55
N GLN A 45 9.44 16.51 -5.82
CA GLN A 45 10.27 17.50 -5.11
C GLN A 45 10.04 18.95 -5.58
N ASP A 46 9.39 19.13 -6.72
CA ASP A 46 8.99 20.44 -7.26
C ASP A 46 7.62 20.31 -7.93
N ARG A 47 6.58 20.72 -7.21
CA ARG A 47 5.18 20.61 -7.63
C ARG A 47 4.77 21.58 -8.75
N LYS A 48 5.66 22.50 -9.15
CA LYS A 48 5.36 23.52 -10.15
C LYS A 48 5.87 23.15 -11.54
N ASN A 49 6.85 22.26 -11.60
CA ASN A 49 7.41 21.82 -12.88
C ASN A 49 6.48 20.86 -13.64
N ASP A 50 6.85 20.61 -14.89
CA ASP A 50 6.06 19.76 -15.77
C ASP A 50 6.20 18.27 -15.43
N ALA A 51 7.31 17.84 -14.84
CA ALA A 51 7.47 16.45 -14.39
C ALA A 51 6.44 16.07 -13.33
N TYR A 52 6.17 16.96 -12.36
CA TYR A 52 5.10 16.78 -11.38
C TYR A 52 3.72 16.75 -12.04
N LYS A 53 3.43 17.70 -12.93
CA LYS A 53 2.13 17.76 -13.63
C LYS A 53 1.87 16.49 -14.43
N TRP A 54 2.89 15.98 -15.13
CA TRP A 54 2.83 14.71 -15.84
C TRP A 54 2.59 13.53 -14.90
N LEU A 55 3.32 13.46 -13.79
CA LEU A 55 3.14 12.43 -12.78
C LEU A 55 1.71 12.44 -12.21
N LEU A 56 1.21 13.61 -11.83
CA LEU A 56 -0.12 13.81 -11.27
C LEU A 56 -1.22 13.44 -12.29
N TYR A 57 -1.05 13.86 -13.54
CA TYR A 57 -1.96 13.53 -14.63
C TYR A 57 -2.10 12.01 -14.82
N HIS A 58 -0.98 11.28 -14.86
CA HIS A 58 -1.02 9.81 -14.97
C HIS A 58 -1.58 9.14 -13.71
N SER A 59 -1.23 9.65 -12.53
CA SER A 59 -1.75 9.16 -11.24
C SER A 59 -3.28 9.23 -11.16
N LYS A 60 -3.89 10.31 -11.68
CA LYS A 60 -5.36 10.45 -11.79
C LYS A 60 -5.99 9.41 -12.71
N ARG A 61 -5.24 8.88 -13.69
CA ARG A 61 -5.73 7.93 -14.69
C ARG A 61 -5.53 6.46 -14.33
N TYR A 62 -4.71 6.12 -13.34
CA TYR A 62 -4.55 4.72 -12.93
C TYR A 62 -5.84 4.08 -12.42
N ARG A 63 -6.79 4.87 -11.92
CA ARG A 63 -8.12 4.39 -11.53
C ARG A 63 -9.01 4.02 -12.73
N LEU A 64 -8.64 4.42 -13.95
CA LEU A 64 -9.37 4.10 -15.18
C LEU A 64 -8.92 2.77 -15.80
N ALA A 65 -7.84 2.17 -15.29
CA ALA A 65 -7.36 0.90 -15.78
C ALA A 65 -8.02 -0.24 -14.99
N ASP A 66 -8.87 -1.03 -15.66
CA ASP A 66 -9.66 -2.11 -15.05
C ASP A 66 -8.78 -3.04 -14.18
N GLY A 67 -7.63 -3.48 -14.70
CA GLY A 67 -6.77 -4.43 -13.99
C GLY A 67 -5.99 -3.89 -12.77
N VAL A 68 -5.87 -2.56 -12.58
CA VAL A 68 -5.08 -2.03 -11.45
C VAL A 68 -5.92 -1.95 -10.17
N MET A 69 -7.24 -1.76 -10.30
CA MET A 69 -8.16 -1.90 -9.16
C MET A 69 -8.29 -3.37 -8.76
N ASP A 70 -8.43 -4.28 -9.73
CA ASP A 70 -8.50 -5.72 -9.48
C ASP A 70 -7.30 -6.24 -8.69
N LEU A 71 -6.08 -5.77 -9.00
CA LEU A 71 -4.88 -6.16 -8.25
C LEU A 71 -4.91 -5.70 -6.79
N LYS A 72 -5.50 -4.54 -6.50
CA LYS A 72 -5.62 -4.03 -5.13
C LYS A 72 -6.65 -4.83 -4.34
N ASP A 73 -7.79 -5.13 -4.95
CA ASP A 73 -8.87 -5.89 -4.32
C ASP A 73 -8.48 -7.35 -4.14
N LEU A 74 -7.82 -7.94 -5.14
CA LEU A 74 -7.21 -9.27 -5.04
C LEU A 74 -6.13 -9.33 -3.95
N ALA A 75 -5.29 -8.30 -3.82
CA ALA A 75 -4.31 -8.24 -2.74
C ALA A 75 -4.97 -8.17 -1.37
N ALA A 76 -6.08 -7.44 -1.23
CA ALA A 76 -6.86 -7.40 0.01
C ALA A 76 -7.48 -8.76 0.36
N GLU A 77 -7.97 -9.50 -0.63
CA GLU A 77 -8.48 -10.87 -0.43
C GLU A 77 -7.36 -11.84 -0.03
N VAL A 78 -6.24 -11.85 -0.78
CA VAL A 78 -5.10 -12.76 -0.55
C VAL A 78 -4.46 -12.55 0.82
N LEU A 79 -4.42 -11.30 1.30
CA LEU A 79 -3.86 -10.92 2.60
C LEU A 79 -4.89 -10.91 3.73
N GLY A 80 -6.17 -11.15 3.44
CA GLY A 80 -7.24 -11.16 4.43
C GLY A 80 -7.17 -12.35 5.40
N GLU A 81 -8.04 -12.36 6.41
CA GLU A 81 -8.17 -13.46 7.36
C GLU A 81 -8.48 -14.80 6.65
N ASP A 82 -9.26 -14.73 5.57
CA ASP A 82 -9.56 -15.86 4.71
C ASP A 82 -8.56 -16.06 3.55
N GLY A 83 -7.45 -15.34 3.58
CA GLY A 83 -6.39 -15.40 2.58
C GLY A 83 -5.70 -16.77 2.52
N SER A 84 -5.18 -17.11 1.34
CA SER A 84 -4.53 -18.43 1.11
C SER A 84 -3.40 -18.70 2.09
N SER A 85 -2.58 -17.69 2.41
CA SER A 85 -1.48 -17.81 3.36
C SER A 85 -1.98 -18.07 4.78
N THR A 86 -3.00 -17.35 5.22
CA THR A 86 -3.61 -17.49 6.55
C THR A 86 -4.23 -18.88 6.72
N LYS A 87 -4.98 -19.36 5.72
CA LYS A 87 -5.56 -20.71 5.70
C LYS A 87 -4.50 -21.80 5.76
N ALA A 88 -3.42 -21.68 4.98
CA ALA A 88 -2.32 -22.64 5.01
C ALA A 88 -1.65 -22.72 6.39
N LEU A 89 -1.38 -21.56 7.01
CA LEU A 89 -0.81 -21.50 8.36
C LEU A 89 -1.76 -22.06 9.42
N ALA A 90 -3.05 -21.72 9.34
CA ALA A 90 -4.08 -22.26 10.24
C ALA A 90 -4.17 -23.79 10.15
N GLU A 91 -4.06 -24.36 8.95
CA GLU A 91 -4.06 -25.81 8.76
C GLU A 91 -2.83 -26.48 9.38
N VAL A 92 -1.63 -25.90 9.20
CA VAL A 92 -0.40 -26.41 9.83
C VAL A 92 -0.50 -26.36 11.35
N ALA A 93 -0.97 -25.23 11.91
CA ALA A 93 -1.17 -25.09 13.35
C ALA A 93 -2.16 -26.13 13.90
N ARG A 94 -3.25 -26.40 13.17
CA ARG A 94 -4.23 -27.43 13.51
C ARG A 94 -3.60 -28.83 13.51
N LYS A 95 -2.79 -29.18 12.50
CA LYS A 95 -2.10 -30.47 12.44
C LYS A 95 -1.15 -30.66 13.61
N TRP A 96 -0.37 -29.63 13.95
CA TRP A 96 0.54 -29.69 15.10
C TRP A 96 -0.23 -29.87 16.42
N LYS A 97 -1.32 -29.13 16.62
CA LYS A 97 -2.18 -29.28 17.81
C LYS A 97 -2.69 -30.72 17.94
N ASN A 98 -3.19 -31.29 16.85
CA ASN A 98 -3.68 -32.67 16.83
C ASN A 98 -2.58 -33.69 17.07
N GLN A 99 -1.37 -33.46 16.55
CA GLN A 99 -0.22 -34.33 16.80
C GLN A 99 0.17 -34.37 18.28
N LYS A 100 0.17 -33.22 18.96
CA LYS A 100 0.40 -33.17 20.41
C LYS A 100 -0.68 -33.89 21.21
N CYS A 101 -1.96 -33.75 20.83
CA CYS A 101 -3.05 -34.51 21.46
C CYS A 101 -2.92 -36.02 21.23
N SER A 102 -2.42 -36.46 20.06
CA SER A 102 -2.19 -37.89 19.79
C SER A 102 -0.92 -38.47 20.43
N GLN A 103 -0.04 -37.64 20.99
CA GLN A 103 1.24 -38.04 21.59
C GLN A 103 1.29 -37.84 23.12
N GLY A 104 0.16 -37.53 23.78
CA GLY A 104 0.12 -37.38 25.24
C GLY A 104 -1.26 -37.08 25.82
N CYS A 105 -2.01 -38.14 26.12
CA CYS A 105 -2.81 -38.28 27.34
C CYS A 105 -2.42 -39.62 27.96
N ASP A 106 -1.22 -39.65 28.54
CA ASP A 106 -0.82 -40.47 29.69
C ASP A 106 0.02 -39.57 30.59
#